data_AF-A0AA47ETV8-F1
#
_entry.id   AF-A0AA47ETV8-F1
#
_cell.length_a   1.000
_cell.length_b   1.000
_cell.length_c   1.000
_cell.angle_alpha   90.00
_cell.angle_beta   90.00
_cell.angle_gamma   90.00
#
_symmetry.space_group_name_H-M   'P 1'
#
loop_
_entity.id
_entity.type
_entity.pdbx_description
1 polymer ?
#
loop_
_entity_poly.entity_id
_entity_poly.type
_entity_poly.pdbx_seq_one_letter_code
_entity_poly.pdbx_strand_id
1 'polypeptide(L)'
;MALLEDRSAAFIVRVWGERGDTDDAVREWRGSVEHVQSGERAFFRHLEQAVAFMHPHLEHIGIDVRQRFWEHIATVMDSDLEQPAPPLQPASPLQSSLPAPPPFPPHRPRKRR
;
A
#
# COMPACT_ATOMS: atom_id res chain seq x y z
N MET A 1 -16.65 3.45 -21.12
CA MET A 1 -15.51 2.88 -20.36
C MET A 1 -15.67 3.35 -18.92
N ALA A 2 -16.40 2.59 -18.11
CA ALA A 2 -16.56 2.83 -16.68
C ALA A 2 -16.89 1.46 -16.10
N LEU A 3 -15.88 0.75 -15.57
CA LEU A 3 -16.07 -0.62 -15.06
C LEU A 3 -15.38 -0.85 -13.72
N LEU A 4 -14.30 -0.11 -13.44
CA LEU A 4 -13.58 -0.17 -12.17
C LEU A 4 -14.01 0.96 -11.23
N GLU A 5 -14.14 2.19 -11.73
CA GLU A 5 -14.51 3.35 -10.90
C GLU A 5 -15.90 3.17 -10.26
N ASP A 6 -16.89 2.68 -11.00
CA ASP A 6 -18.26 2.44 -10.49
C ASP A 6 -18.38 1.27 -9.51
N ARG A 7 -17.34 0.42 -9.41
CA ARG A 7 -17.31 -0.77 -8.55
C ARG A 7 -16.19 -0.73 -7.52
N SER A 8 -15.63 0.45 -7.29
CA SER A 8 -14.54 0.65 -6.33
C SER A 8 -14.86 1.79 -5.38
N ALA A 9 -14.52 1.59 -4.12
CA ALA A 9 -14.54 2.63 -3.09
C ALA A 9 -13.12 2.77 -2.55
N ALA A 10 -12.64 4.01 -2.42
CA ALA A 10 -11.31 4.29 -1.93
C ALA A 10 -11.40 5.02 -0.59
N PHE A 11 -10.60 4.56 0.37
CA PHE A 11 -10.57 5.13 1.71
C PHE A 11 -9.14 5.47 2.11
N ILE A 12 -8.98 6.60 2.80
CA ILE A 12 -7.73 6.96 3.46
C ILE A 12 -7.94 6.81 4.96
N VAL A 13 -7.22 5.88 5.58
CA VAL A 13 -7.22 5.69 7.03
C VAL A 13 -5.90 6.22 7.59
N ARG A 14 -6.00 7.12 8.56
CA ARG A 14 -4.86 7.65 9.32
C ARG A 14 -5.01 7.22 10.77
N VAL A 15 -3.94 6.75 11.38
CA VAL A 15 -3.88 6.36 12.79
C VAL A 15 -2.64 7.01 13.40
N TRP A 16 -2.79 7.67 14.54
CA TRP A 16 -1.68 8.33 15.24
C TRP A 16 -1.84 8.19 16.75
N GLY A 17 -0.72 8.06 17.46
CA GLY A 17 -0.69 8.12 18.91
C GLY A 17 -0.71 9.56 19.40
N GLU A 18 -1.47 9.85 20.45
CA GLU A 18 -1.31 11.04 21.28
C GLU A 18 -0.25 10.75 22.33
N ARG A 19 0.74 11.65 22.45
CA ARG A 19 1.68 11.59 23.58
C ARG A 19 0.97 12.15 24.80
N GLY A 20 0.73 11.30 25.79
CA GLY A 20 0.43 11.75 27.15
C GLY A 20 1.67 12.37 27.79
N ASP A 21 1.48 13.35 28.67
CA ASP A 21 2.54 14.10 29.38
C ASP A 21 3.18 13.28 30.53
N THR A 22 2.94 11.97 30.61
CA THR A 22 3.38 11.13 31.74
C THR A 22 3.78 9.75 31.23
N ASP A 23 4.96 9.30 31.65
CA ASP A 23 5.77 8.19 31.12
C ASP A 23 5.12 6.78 31.18
N ASP A 24 3.92 6.65 31.76
CA ASP A 24 3.29 5.34 32.02
C ASP A 24 1.77 5.28 31.72
N ALA A 25 1.19 6.32 31.11
CA ALA A 25 -0.19 6.28 30.67
C ALA A 25 -0.24 5.74 29.23
N VAL A 26 -0.93 4.61 29.02
CA VAL A 26 -1.18 4.00 27.71
C VAL A 26 -1.49 5.09 26.67
N ARG A 27 -0.63 5.16 25.64
CA ARG A 27 -0.74 6.03 24.47
C ARG A 27 -2.16 5.97 23.89
N GLU A 28 -3.02 6.92 24.24
CA GLU A 28 -4.30 7.08 23.57
C GLU A 28 -4.01 7.31 22.10
N TRP A 29 -4.54 6.46 21.22
CA TRP A 29 -4.42 6.65 19.79
C TRP A 29 -5.74 7.16 19.23
N ARG A 30 -5.64 7.92 18.15
CA ARG A 30 -6.79 8.42 17.40
C ARG A 30 -6.62 8.04 15.95
N GLY A 31 -7.74 7.99 15.26
CA GLY A 31 -7.77 7.75 13.83
C GLY A 31 -8.72 8.69 13.11
N SER A 32 -8.54 8.77 11.79
CA SER A 32 -9.53 9.34 10.90
C SER A 32 -9.64 8.51 9.64
N VAL A 33 -10.86 8.35 9.14
CA VAL A 33 -11.17 7.70 7.87
C VAL A 33 -11.84 8.70 6.96
N GLU A 34 -11.45 8.71 5.70
CA GLU A 34 -12.00 9.57 4.65
C GLU A 34 -12.37 8.71 3.45
N HIS A 35 -13.59 8.87 2.92
CA HIS A 35 -14.01 8.28 1.67
C HIS A 35 -13.65 9.24 0.52
N VAL A 36 -12.76 8.80 -0.38
CA VAL A 36 -12.13 9.67 -1.38
C VAL A 36 -13.15 10.22 -2.37
N GLN A 37 -14.14 9.41 -2.77
CA GLN A 37 -15.13 9.79 -3.77
C GLN A 37 -16.15 10.82 -3.25
N SER A 38 -16.56 10.74 -1.98
CA SER A 38 -17.52 11.70 -1.39
C SER A 38 -16.85 12.85 -0.64
N GLY A 39 -15.59 12.69 -0.22
CA GLY A 39 -14.91 13.61 0.69
C GLY A 39 -15.42 13.54 2.14
N GLU A 40 -16.33 12.62 2.45
CA GLU A 40 -16.81 12.43 3.82
C GLU A 40 -15.70 11.89 4.70
N ARG A 41 -15.61 12.43 5.92
CA ARG A 41 -14.57 12.11 6.87
C ARG A 41 -15.12 11.94 8.27
N ALA A 42 -14.64 10.91 8.97
CA ALA A 42 -14.93 10.65 10.36
C ALA A 42 -13.65 10.48 11.18
N PHE A 43 -13.70 10.84 12.46
CA PHE A 43 -12.67 10.53 13.44
C PHE A 43 -13.10 9.35 14.30
N PHE A 44 -12.17 8.51 14.71
CA PHE A 44 -12.45 7.33 15.51
C PHE A 44 -11.40 7.09 16.59
N ARG A 45 -11.79 6.33 17.62
CA ARG A 45 -10.91 5.84 18.70
C ARG A 45 -10.80 4.32 18.75
N HIS A 46 -11.61 3.63 17.95
CA HIS A 46 -11.67 2.18 17.84
C HIS A 46 -11.72 1.81 16.36
N LEU A 47 -11.00 0.76 15.94
CA LEU A 47 -10.88 0.39 14.52
C LEU A 47 -12.23 -0.02 13.92
N GLU A 48 -13.12 -0.57 14.73
CA GLU A 48 -14.48 -0.97 14.38
C GLU A 48 -15.31 0.22 13.89
N GLN A 49 -15.04 1.43 14.37
CA GLN A 49 -15.72 2.64 13.90
C GLN A 49 -15.29 3.01 12.48
N ALA A 50 -14.03 2.76 12.10
CA ALA A 50 -13.58 2.95 10.72
C ALA A 50 -14.25 1.94 9.78
N VAL A 51 -14.38 0.68 10.22
CA VAL A 51 -15.08 -0.36 9.46
C VAL A 51 -16.57 -0.02 9.31
N ALA A 52 -17.22 0.42 10.39
CA ALA A 52 -18.62 0.85 10.37
C ALA A 52 -18.85 2.03 9.41
N PHE A 53 -17.89 2.97 9.34
CA PHE A 53 -17.91 4.07 8.37
C PHE A 53 -17.81 3.57 6.92
N MET A 54 -16.95 2.59 6.63
CA MET A 54 -16.77 2.05 5.28
C MET A 54 -17.99 1.26 4.78
N HIS A 55 -18.72 0.59 5.67
CA HIS A 55 -19.82 -0.33 5.34
C HIS A 55 -20.86 0.24 4.35
N PRO A 56 -21.51 1.40 4.62
CA PRO A 56 -22.53 1.93 3.70
C PRO A 56 -21.97 2.26 2.30
N HIS A 57 -20.72 2.70 2.22
CA HIS A 57 -20.07 2.98 0.94
C HIS A 57 -19.77 1.71 0.14
N LEU A 58 -19.40 0.62 0.82
CA LEU A 58 -19.17 -0.69 0.21
C LEU A 58 -20.48 -1.35 -0.25
N GLU A 59 -21.55 -1.26 0.55
CA GLU A 59 -22.87 -1.76 0.17
C GLU A 59 -23.40 -1.04 -1.07
N HIS A 60 -23.17 0.28 -1.17
CA HIS A 60 -23.60 1.07 -2.32
C HIS A 60 -23.00 0.58 -3.66
N ILE A 61 -21.79 0.02 -3.63
CA ILE A 61 -21.13 -0.55 -4.81
C ILE A 61 -21.35 -2.07 -4.95
N GLY A 62 -22.26 -2.65 -4.15
CA GLY A 62 -22.65 -4.06 -4.23
C GLY A 62 -21.70 -5.03 -3.52
N ILE A 63 -20.81 -4.54 -2.65
CA ILE A 63 -19.95 -5.39 -1.82
C ILE A 63 -20.69 -5.70 -0.52
N ASP A 64 -21.12 -6.96 -0.36
CA ASP A 64 -21.72 -7.44 0.88
C ASP A 64 -20.63 -7.75 1.91
N VAL A 65 -20.54 -6.92 2.94
CA VAL A 65 -19.53 -7.02 4.01
C VAL A 65 -19.70 -8.31 4.83
N ARG A 66 -20.88 -8.95 4.80
CA ARG A 66 -21.12 -10.25 5.43
C ARG A 66 -20.40 -11.40 4.72
N GLN A 67 -19.95 -11.21 3.49
CA GLN A 67 -19.17 -12.23 2.76
C GLN A 67 -17.73 -12.38 3.29
N ARG A 68 -17.41 -11.84 4.47
CA ARG A 68 -16.11 -11.96 5.16
C ARG A 68 -14.93 -11.63 4.24
N PHE A 69 -15.15 -10.76 3.25
CA PHE A 69 -14.14 -10.33 2.29
C PHE A 69 -12.86 -9.87 2.98
N TRP A 70 -13.01 -9.13 4.09
CA TRP A 70 -11.89 -8.64 4.91
C TRP A 70 -11.19 -9.75 5.70
N GLU A 71 -11.91 -10.77 6.17
CA GLU A 71 -11.26 -11.93 6.80
C GLU A 71 -10.51 -12.77 5.78
N HIS A 72 -11.00 -12.84 4.53
CA HIS A 72 -10.32 -13.53 3.46
C HIS A 72 -9.01 -12.80 3.07
N ILE A 73 -9.03 -11.47 2.99
CA ILE A 73 -7.81 -10.68 2.80
C ILE A 73 -6.85 -10.87 3.98
N ALA A 74 -7.34 -10.81 5.22
CA ALA A 74 -6.50 -11.03 6.40
C ALA A 74 -5.84 -12.42 6.36
N THR A 75 -6.58 -13.46 5.97
CA THR A 75 -6.07 -14.83 5.82
C THR A 75 -4.99 -14.91 4.74
N VAL A 76 -5.19 -14.25 3.59
CA VAL A 76 -4.19 -14.20 2.51
C VAL A 76 -2.92 -13.47 2.97
N MET A 77 -3.06 -12.34 3.67
CA MET A 77 -1.93 -11.57 4.18
C MET A 77 -1.13 -12.30 5.27
N ASP A 78 -1.78 -13.10 6.12
CA ASP A 78 -1.10 -13.97 7.09
C ASP A 78 -0.34 -15.11 6.38
N SER A 79 -0.94 -15.69 5.33
CA SER A 79 -0.35 -16.80 4.57
C SER A 79 0.91 -16.40 3.78
N ASP A 80 1.00 -15.15 3.30
CA ASP A 80 2.20 -14.63 2.63
C ASP A 80 3.37 -14.37 3.61
N LEU A 81 3.08 -14.16 4.90
CA LEU A 81 4.10 -14.00 5.94
C LEU A 81 4.66 -15.34 6.44
N GLU A 82 3.93 -16.45 6.24
CA GLU A 82 4.33 -17.80 6.62
C GLU A 82 5.16 -18.54 5.54
N GLN A 83 5.40 -17.97 4.36
CA GLN A 83 6.38 -18.56 3.44
C GLN A 83 7.78 -18.42 4.05
N PRO A 84 8.43 -19.53 4.49
CA PRO A 84 9.84 -19.45 4.84
C PRO A 84 10.56 -19.00 3.57
N ALA A 85 11.28 -17.88 3.67
CA ALA A 85 12.12 -17.40 2.58
C ALA A 85 12.89 -18.62 2.02
N PRO A 86 12.80 -18.90 0.70
CA PRO A 86 13.52 -20.03 0.12
C PRO A 86 14.98 -19.88 0.56
N PRO A 87 15.63 -20.99 1.00
CA PRO A 87 16.97 -20.89 1.56
C PRO A 87 17.84 -20.12 0.58
N LEU A 88 18.43 -19.02 1.07
CA LEU A 88 19.38 -18.21 0.32
C LEU A 88 20.47 -19.16 -0.16
N GLN A 89 20.34 -19.62 -1.41
CA GLN A 89 21.39 -20.37 -2.05
C GLN A 89 22.61 -19.44 -2.02
N PRO A 90 23.77 -19.88 -1.51
CA PRO A 90 24.96 -19.05 -1.53
C PRO A 90 25.17 -18.61 -2.97
N ALA A 91 25.17 -17.30 -3.18
CA ALA A 91 25.28 -16.69 -4.49
C ALA A 91 26.43 -17.35 -5.23
N SER A 92 26.13 -18.12 -6.28
CA SER A 92 27.15 -18.53 -7.23
C SER A 92 27.83 -17.25 -7.70
N PRO A 93 29.17 -17.16 -7.68
CA PRO A 93 29.84 -15.95 -8.12
C PRO A 93 29.45 -15.69 -9.58
N LEU A 94 28.54 -14.74 -9.77
CA LEU A 94 28.19 -14.18 -11.05
C LEU A 94 29.48 -13.66 -11.65
N GLN A 95 29.97 -14.34 -12.70
CA GLN A 95 31.02 -13.83 -13.54
C GLN A 95 30.63 -12.43 -13.99
N SER A 96 31.39 -11.44 -13.52
CA SER A 96 31.28 -10.05 -13.90
C SER A 96 31.69 -9.88 -15.38
N SER A 97 30.84 -10.28 -16.31
CA SER A 97 30.98 -9.89 -17.71
C SER A 97 30.09 -8.67 -17.98
N LEU A 98 30.56 -7.50 -17.54
CA LEU A 98 30.09 -6.22 -18.09
C LEU A 98 30.57 -6.16 -19.56
N PRO A 99 29.69 -6.01 -20.55
CA PRO A 99 30.14 -5.79 -21.92
C PRO A 99 30.85 -4.43 -22.01
N ALA A 100 31.99 -4.41 -22.69
CA ALA A 100 32.77 -3.20 -22.91
C ALA A 100 31.92 -2.13 -23.63
N PRO A 101 32.04 -0.83 -23.26
CA PRO A 101 31.35 0.23 -23.97
C PRO A 101 31.81 0.29 -25.44
N PRO A 102 30.91 0.60 -26.39
CA PRO A 102 31.27 0.71 -27.79
C PRO A 102 32.27 1.86 -28.01
N PRO A 103 33.22 1.73 -28.97
CA PRO A 103 34.19 2.77 -29.25
C PRO A 103 33.51 4.05 -29.77
N PHE A 104 33.99 5.20 -29.30
CA PHE A 104 33.52 6.51 -29.73
C PHE A 104 33.71 6.70 -31.26
N PRO A 105 32.76 7.35 -31.95
CA PRO A 105 32.91 7.63 -33.37
C PRO A 105 34.05 8.64 -33.63
N PRO A 106 34.84 8.49 -34.71
CA PRO A 106 35.95 9.39 -34.99
C PRO A 106 35.47 10.82 -35.30
N HIS A 107 36.10 11.79 -34.64
CA HIS A 107 35.88 13.22 -34.88
C HIS A 107 36.21 13.59 -36.34
N ARG A 108 35.21 14.06 -37.09
CA ARG A 108 35.39 14.60 -38.44
C ARG A 108 35.92 16.04 -38.34
N PRO A 109 37.10 16.38 -38.88
CA PRO A 109 37.61 17.75 -38.82
C PRO A 109 36.74 18.67 -39.69
N ARG A 110 36.18 19.71 -39.06
CA ARG A 110 35.47 20.80 -39.74
C ARG A 110 36.48 21.57 -40.61
N LYS A 111 36.33 21.51 -41.93
CA LYS A 111 37.07 22.37 -42.87
C LYS A 111 36.76 23.84 -42.57
N ARG A 112 37.78 24.62 -42.23
CA ARG A 112 37.74 26.08 -42.23
C ARG A 112 37.55 26.56 -43.68
N ARG A 113 36.60 27.46 -43.88
CA ARG A 113 36.56 28.40 -45.00
C ARG A 113 36.53 29.79 -44.41
#